data_AF-A0A368W0J8-F1
#
_entry.id   AF-A0A368W0J8-F1
#
_cell.length_a   1.000
_cell.length_b   1.000
_cell.length_c   1.000
_cell.angle_alpha   90.00
_cell.angle_beta   90.00
_cell.angle_gamma   90.00
#
_symmetry.space_group_name_H-M   'P 1'
#
loop_
_entity.id
_entity.type
_entity.pdbx_description
1 polymer ?
#
loop_
_entity_poly.entity_id
_entity_poly.type
_entity_poly.pdbx_seq_one_letter_code
_entity_poly.pdbx_strand_id
1 'polypeptide(L)'
;MYAKVVTPAIITQEWLDQAFSPLMNYLNQEHSERKDRILSNMMFIGNADEKFYYKNRLTRSYIVFDQSGKKQYCAEDALIEAW
;
A
#
# COMPACT_ATOMS: atom_id res chain seq x y z
N MET A 1 -15.21 -3.16 1.56
CA MET A 1 -14.67 -2.88 0.22
C MET A 1 -14.19 -1.43 0.22
N TYR A 2 -12.99 -1.17 -0.28
CA TYR A 2 -12.40 0.17 -0.32
C TYR A 2 -12.97 0.96 -1.49
N ALA A 3 -13.01 2.29 -1.38
CA ALA A 3 -13.41 3.15 -2.49
C ALA A 3 -12.31 3.21 -3.56
N LYS A 4 -12.69 3.39 -4.83
CA LYS A 4 -11.72 3.67 -5.89
C LYS A 4 -11.07 5.03 -5.62
N VAL A 5 -9.75 5.06 -5.65
CA VAL A 5 -8.97 6.27 -5.34
C VAL A 5 -8.34 6.82 -6.62
N VAL A 6 -8.65 8.06 -6.98
CA VAL A 6 -7.99 8.77 -8.09
C VAL A 6 -7.01 9.76 -7.50
N THR A 7 -5.80 9.82 -8.03
CA THR A 7 -4.77 10.77 -7.56
C THR A 7 -5.20 12.20 -7.88
N PRO A 8 -5.42 13.06 -6.86
CA PRO A 8 -5.80 14.45 -7.05
C PRO A 8 -4.59 15.30 -7.43
N ALA A 9 -4.85 16.52 -7.91
CA ALA A 9 -3.80 17.51 -8.14
C ALA A 9 -3.13 17.98 -6.84
N ILE A 10 -3.88 18.00 -5.73
CA ILE A 10 -3.38 18.34 -4.39
C ILE A 10 -3.60 17.13 -3.48
N ILE A 11 -2.49 16.59 -2.96
CA ILE A 11 -2.51 15.46 -2.04
C ILE A 11 -2.92 15.96 -0.65
N THR A 12 -4.02 15.42 -0.12
CA THR A 12 -4.49 15.69 1.24
C THR A 12 -4.21 14.50 2.16
N GLN A 13 -4.21 14.74 3.48
CA GLN A 13 -4.08 13.64 4.44
C GLN A 13 -5.23 12.64 4.32
N GLU A 14 -6.46 13.11 4.15
CA GLU A 14 -7.63 12.25 3.93
C GLU A 14 -7.45 11.35 2.70
N TRP A 15 -6.92 11.89 1.61
CA TRP A 15 -6.65 11.11 0.42
C TRP A 15 -5.56 10.05 0.66
N LEU A 16 -4.48 10.41 1.38
CA LEU A 16 -3.43 9.46 1.75
C LEU A 16 -4.00 8.33 2.62
N ASP A 17 -4.84 8.66 3.60
CA ASP A 17 -5.47 7.70 4.48
C ASP A 17 -6.33 6.70 3.68
N GLN A 18 -7.10 7.19 2.70
CA GLN A 18 -7.87 6.34 1.79
C GLN A 18 -6.97 5.48 0.89
N ALA A 19 -5.94 6.09 0.27
CA ALA A 19 -5.04 5.42 -0.65
C ALA A 19 -4.23 4.31 0.03
N PHE A 20 -3.84 4.49 1.30
CA PHE A 20 -3.03 3.54 2.05
C PHE A 20 -3.84 2.62 2.97
N SER A 21 -5.15 2.83 3.12
CA SER A 21 -6.01 2.01 4.00
C SER A 21 -5.92 0.49 3.78
N PRO A 22 -5.91 -0.03 2.52
CA PRO A 22 -5.73 -1.47 2.27
C PRO A 22 -4.39 -1.99 2.79
N LEU A 23 -3.30 -1.30 2.48
CA LEU A 23 -1.95 -1.66 2.92
C LEU A 23 -1.82 -1.56 4.44
N MET A 24 -2.35 -0.52 5.06
CA MET A 24 -2.31 -0.36 6.52
C MET A 24 -3.05 -1.50 7.24
N ASN A 25 -4.23 -1.89 6.76
CA ASN A 25 -4.99 -2.97 7.35
C ASN A 25 -4.26 -4.31 7.22
N TYR A 26 -3.66 -4.57 6.05
CA TYR A 26 -2.80 -5.72 5.83
C TYR A 26 -1.61 -5.75 6.81
N LEU A 27 -0.88 -4.65 6.94
CA LEU A 27 0.28 -4.57 7.83
C LEU A 27 -0.10 -4.68 9.30
N ASN A 28 -1.23 -4.10 9.72
CA ASN A 28 -1.74 -4.27 11.09
C ASN A 28 -2.05 -5.74 11.44
N GLN A 29 -2.50 -6.53 10.45
CA GLN A 29 -2.90 -7.93 10.67
C GLN A 29 -1.71 -8.89 10.61
N GLU A 30 -0.83 -8.76 9.61
CA GLU A 30 0.24 -9.72 9.35
C GLU A 30 1.63 -9.27 9.84
N HIS A 31 1.86 -7.95 10.01
CA HIS A 31 3.19 -7.38 10.25
C HIS A 31 3.17 -6.23 11.27
N SER A 32 2.34 -6.33 12.31
CA SER A 32 2.04 -5.22 13.24
C SER A 32 3.28 -4.58 13.86
N GLU A 33 4.27 -5.39 14.26
CA GLU A 33 5.53 -4.94 14.87
C GLU A 33 6.46 -4.18 13.92
N ARG A 34 6.25 -4.35 12.62
CA ARG A 34 7.09 -3.81 11.54
C ARG A 34 6.36 -2.78 10.67
N LYS A 35 5.05 -2.62 10.88
CA LYS A 35 4.16 -1.83 10.05
C LYS A 35 4.72 -0.45 9.72
N ASP A 36 5.13 0.33 10.71
CA ASP A 36 5.53 1.72 10.47
C ASP A 36 6.84 1.81 9.67
N ARG A 37 7.75 0.86 9.89
CA ARG A 37 9.00 0.73 9.12
C ARG A 37 8.73 0.31 7.68
N ILE A 38 7.81 -0.64 7.46
CA ILE A 38 7.42 -1.05 6.10
C ILE A 38 6.68 0.10 5.40
N LEU A 39 5.69 0.70 6.05
CA LEU A 39 4.83 1.74 5.50
C LEU A 39 5.62 2.98 5.07
N SER A 40 6.63 3.40 5.85
CA SER A 40 7.49 4.54 5.49
C SER A 40 8.30 4.34 4.21
N ASN A 41 8.52 3.07 3.81
CA ASN A 41 9.21 2.71 2.57
C ASN A 41 8.27 2.46 1.40
N MET A 42 6.95 2.58 1.59
CA MET A 42 5.96 2.30 0.57
C MET A 42 5.52 3.55 -0.16
N MET A 43 5.36 3.42 -1.47
CA MET A 43 4.81 4.44 -2.35
C MET A 43 3.54 3.90 -2.99
N PHE A 44 2.45 4.66 -2.90
CA PHE A 44 1.25 4.38 -3.67
C PHE A 44 1.46 4.76 -5.14
N ILE A 45 1.24 3.80 -6.04
CA ILE A 45 1.43 3.97 -7.48
C ILE A 45 0.11 4.34 -8.16
N GLY A 46 -1.00 3.77 -7.69
CA GLY A 46 -2.32 4.07 -8.21
C GLY A 46 -3.36 3.04 -7.84
N ASN A 47 -4.62 3.37 -8.12
CA ASN A 47 -5.73 2.43 -8.14
C ASN A 47 -6.25 2.31 -9.57
N ALA A 48 -5.97 1.17 -10.20
CA ALA A 48 -6.33 0.86 -11.58
C ALA A 48 -6.83 -0.58 -11.65
N ASP A 49 -7.73 -0.89 -12.58
CA ASP A 49 -8.30 -2.24 -12.76
C ASP A 49 -8.80 -2.87 -11.44
N GLU A 50 -9.45 -2.05 -10.61
CA GLU A 50 -10.00 -2.42 -9.29
C GLU A 50 -8.93 -2.95 -8.32
N LYS A 51 -7.69 -2.50 -8.48
CA LYS A 51 -6.53 -2.90 -7.68
C LYS A 51 -5.74 -1.70 -7.19
N PHE A 52 -5.26 -1.80 -5.96
CA PHE A 52 -4.31 -0.87 -5.36
C PHE A 52 -2.89 -1.37 -5.58
N TYR A 53 -2.05 -0.52 -6.15
CA TYR A 53 -0.64 -0.81 -6.42
C TYR A 53 0.25 -0.01 -5.49
N TYR A 54 1.14 -0.72 -4.79
CA TYR A 54 2.16 -0.14 -3.93
C TYR A 54 3.53 -0.62 -4.39
N LYS A 55 4.53 0.25 -4.24
CA LYS A 55 5.92 -0.05 -4.56
C LYS A 55 6.80 0.26 -3.37
N ASN A 56 7.65 -0.68 -2.99
CA ASN A 56 8.71 -0.42 -2.04
C ASN A 56 9.77 0.45 -2.72
N ARG A 57 10.13 1.56 -2.08
CA ARG A 57 11.09 2.53 -2.64
C ARG A 57 12.54 2.03 -2.63
N LEU A 58 12.87 1.10 -1.73
CA LEU A 58 14.20 0.51 -1.58
C LEU A 58 14.42 -0.58 -2.63
N THR A 59 13.53 -1.56 -2.68
CA THR A 59 13.67 -2.76 -3.54
C THR A 59 13.04 -2.57 -4.90
N ARG A 60 12.16 -1.57 -5.07
CA ARG A 60 11.33 -1.34 -6.27
C ARG A 60 10.31 -2.43 -6.53
N SER A 61 10.13 -3.34 -5.58
CA SER A 61 9.19 -4.45 -5.65
C SER A 61 7.77 -4.03 -5.27
N TYR A 62 6.79 -4.81 -5.73
CA TYR A 62 5.38 -4.41 -5.70
C TYR A 62 4.55 -5.26 -4.73
N ILE A 63 3.52 -4.61 -4.19
CA ILE A 63 2.39 -5.25 -3.52
C ILE A 63 1.11 -4.76 -4.19
N VAL A 64 0.20 -5.69 -4.44
CA VAL A 64 -1.07 -5.44 -5.09
C VAL A 64 -2.21 -6.01 -4.27
N PHE A 65 -3.22 -5.18 -4.03
CA PHE A 65 -4.47 -5.57 -3.39
C PHE A 65 -5.63 -5.35 -4.33
N ASP A 66 -6.68 -6.17 -4.24
CA ASP A 66 -7.94 -5.86 -4.91
C ASP A 66 -8.78 -4.83 -4.12
N GLN A 67 -9.91 -4.42 -4.69
CA GLN A 67 -10.82 -3.46 -4.10
C GLN A 67 -11.47 -3.93 -2.79
N SER A 68 -11.44 -5.24 -2.48
CA SER A 68 -11.90 -5.77 -1.20
C SER A 68 -10.85 -5.63 -0.09
N GLY A 69 -9.58 -5.35 -0.45
CA GLY A 69 -8.44 -5.33 0.46
C GLY A 69 -7.66 -6.62 0.51
N LYS A 70 -8.01 -7.61 -0.32
CA LYS A 70 -7.32 -8.90 -0.34
C LYS A 70 -6.03 -8.77 -1.13
N LYS A 71 -4.93 -9.24 -0.54
CA LYS A 71 -3.62 -9.33 -1.19
C LYS A 71 -3.72 -10.24 -2.42
N GLN A 72 -3.50 -9.67 -3.60
CA GLN A 72 -3.47 -10.38 -4.88
C GLN A 72 -2.04 -10.78 -5.25
N TYR A 73 -1.07 -9.93 -4.91
CA TYR A 73 0.34 -10.18 -5.16
C TYR A 73 1.21 -9.46 -4.14
N CYS A 74 2.31 -10.08 -3.73
CA CYS A 74 3.36 -9.47 -2.93
C CYS A 74 4.68 -10.14 -3.30
N ALA A 75 5.62 -9.37 -3.85
CA ALA A 75 6.97 -9.86 -4.06
C ALA A 75 7.65 -10.12 -2.70
N GLU A 76 8.58 -11.08 -2.66
CA GLU A 76 9.25 -11.53 -1.44
C GLU A 76 10.00 -10.39 -0.71
N ASP A 77 10.58 -9.49 -1.49
CA ASP A 77 11.37 -8.35 -1.03
C ASP A 77 10.56 -7.03 -0.98
N ALA A 78 9.26 -7.08 -1.27
CA ALA A 78 8.42 -5.88 -1.20
C ALA A 78 8.26 -5.37 0.23
N LEU A 79 8.39 -6.24 1.24
CA LEU A 79 8.25 -5.88 2.66
C LEU A 79 9.60 -5.60 3.36
N ILE A 80 10.70 -5.44 2.61
CA ILE A 80 11.98 -5.06 3.18
C ILE A 80 11.88 -3.63 3.72
N GLU A 81 12.38 -3.42 4.94
CA GLU A 81 12.45 -2.12 5.60
C GLU A 81 13.90 -1.63 5.66
N ALA A 82 14.06 -0.31 5.79
CA ALA A 82 15.35 0.27 6.18
C ALA A 82 15.66 -0.10 7.64
N TRP A 83 16.94 -0.37 7.91
CA TRP A 83 17.48 -0.72 9.23
C TRP A 83 17.55 0.49 10.16
#